data_AF-B7ANG6-F1
#
_entry.id   AF-B7ANG6-F1
#
_cell.length_a   1.000
_cell.length_b   1.000
_cell.length_c   1.000
_cell.angle_alpha   90.00
_cell.angle_beta   90.00
_cell.angle_gamma   90.00
#
_symmetry.space_group_name_H-M   'P 1'
#
loop_
_entity.id
_entity.type
_entity.pdbx_description
1 polymer ?
#
loop_
_entity_poly.entity_id
_entity_poly.type
_entity_poly.pdbx_seq_one_letter_code
_entity_poly.pdbx_strand_id
1 'polypeptide(L)'
;MLNIGLLSFFDEDEGGKYTIASLRIAASLLDMDNVSVEIIPIPINICDEHLLSEIDKINNSDFEVIGMSAYVWTWEKIRKISLGLNRDKIKAVLVGGPEIQNSIRSDWYGDELFSYGEGELFTREICKLLIEGANIQDIHQMQKIANAEKKDDIYIIEKDGELYNSIPIYTFDNLKKLKIEDFCTDYCFYETTRGCPYKCGYCGHKFRQIPVTFDKSILENEIRFFGEVGLKRIFIVDPILGGTPKRGKEILSMFNKYAPNTKITSFFASRIFG
;
A
#
# COMPACT_ATOMS: atom_id res chain seq x y z
N MET A 1 19.00 -12.93 0.99
CA MET A 1 18.14 -11.82 0.53
C MET A 1 16.74 -12.40 0.43
N LEU A 2 15.78 -11.83 1.13
CA LEU A 2 14.36 -12.24 1.11
C LEU A 2 13.67 -11.48 -0.02
N ASN A 3 13.10 -12.20 -0.98
CA ASN A 3 12.46 -11.59 -2.15
C ASN A 3 10.95 -11.48 -1.98
N ILE A 4 10.40 -10.28 -2.18
CA ILE A 4 9.00 -9.95 -1.92
C ILE A 4 8.32 -9.48 -3.20
N GLY A 5 7.21 -10.12 -3.56
CA GLY A 5 6.31 -9.67 -4.62
C GLY A 5 5.06 -9.01 -4.04
N LEU A 6 4.83 -7.73 -4.33
CA LEU A 6 3.61 -7.03 -3.93
C LEU A 6 2.66 -6.89 -5.13
N LEU A 7 1.50 -7.53 -5.06
CA LEU A 7 0.52 -7.47 -6.15
C LEU A 7 -0.27 -6.16 -6.09
N SER A 8 -0.15 -5.36 -7.14
CA SER A 8 -0.85 -4.09 -7.31
C SER A 8 -1.95 -4.23 -8.34
N PHE A 9 -3.19 -4.35 -7.87
CA PHE A 9 -4.34 -4.40 -8.76
C PHE A 9 -4.71 -3.00 -9.25
N PHE A 10 -4.77 -2.79 -10.56
CA PHE A 10 -5.03 -1.49 -11.16
C PHE A 10 -6.14 -1.51 -12.20
N ASP A 11 -6.78 -0.36 -12.38
CA ASP A 11 -7.72 -0.13 -13.48
C ASP A 11 -6.96 0.34 -14.72
N GLU A 12 -7.10 -0.39 -15.82
CA GLU A 12 -6.45 -0.08 -17.09
C GLU A 12 -6.93 1.25 -17.67
N ASP A 13 -8.16 1.65 -17.37
CA ASP A 13 -8.77 2.89 -17.88
C ASP A 13 -8.26 4.14 -17.13
N GLU A 14 -7.80 4.00 -15.89
CA GLU A 14 -7.29 5.10 -15.07
C GLU A 14 -5.77 5.32 -15.20
N GLY A 15 -5.04 4.35 -15.74
CA GLY A 15 -3.62 4.46 -16.14
C GLY A 15 -2.58 4.36 -15.02
N GLY A 16 -2.98 4.39 -13.75
CA GLY A 16 -2.06 4.23 -12.61
C GLY A 16 -1.84 2.76 -12.23
N LYS A 17 -0.75 2.14 -12.70
CA LYS A 17 -0.43 0.70 -12.46
C LYS A 17 -0.13 0.35 -10.99
N TYR A 18 0.30 1.32 -10.20
CA TYR A 18 0.80 1.11 -8.85
C TYR A 18 -0.13 1.75 -7.82
N THR A 19 -0.71 0.93 -6.95
CA THR A 19 -1.54 1.42 -5.84
C THR A 19 -0.69 2.06 -4.76
N ILE A 20 -1.24 3.06 -4.07
CA ILE A 20 -0.53 3.73 -2.97
C ILE A 20 -0.15 2.75 -1.85
N ALA A 21 -0.96 1.73 -1.60
CA ALA A 21 -0.68 0.69 -0.61
C ALA A 21 0.58 -0.11 -0.97
N SER A 22 0.66 -0.62 -2.20
CA SER A 22 1.83 -1.36 -2.67
C SER A 22 3.10 -0.48 -2.67
N LEU A 23 2.98 0.79 -3.10
CA LEU A 23 4.12 1.72 -3.12
C LEU A 23 4.63 2.05 -1.72
N ARG A 24 3.75 2.26 -0.74
CA ARG A 24 4.15 2.58 0.63
C ARG A 24 4.77 1.40 1.36
N ILE A 25 4.21 0.20 1.18
CA ILE A 25 4.82 -1.02 1.72
C ILE A 25 6.18 -1.26 1.04
N ALA A 26 6.29 -1.10 -0.28
CA ALA A 26 7.57 -1.29 -0.96
C ALA A 26 8.61 -0.24 -0.53
N ALA A 27 8.22 1.04 -0.49
CA ALA A 27 9.08 2.12 -0.02
C ALA A 27 9.54 1.90 1.41
N SER A 28 8.66 1.38 2.27
CA SER A 28 9.02 1.03 3.65
C SER A 28 9.96 -0.13 3.77
N LEU A 29 10.32 -0.85 2.71
CA LEU A 29 11.28 -1.97 2.73
C LEU A 29 12.63 -1.60 2.08
N LEU A 30 12.74 -0.44 1.44
CA LEU A 30 13.92 -0.03 0.65
C LEU A 30 15.20 0.17 1.46
N ASP A 31 15.10 0.34 2.78
CA ASP A 31 16.22 0.50 3.72
C ASP A 31 16.64 -0.83 4.38
N MET A 32 16.01 -1.96 4.04
CA MET A 32 16.36 -3.27 4.55
C MET A 32 17.35 -3.97 3.60
N ASP A 33 18.63 -3.99 3.96
CA ASP A 33 19.72 -4.56 3.14
C ASP A 33 19.50 -6.03 2.72
N ASN A 34 18.74 -6.79 3.52
CA ASN A 34 18.46 -8.20 3.30
C ASN A 34 17.13 -8.47 2.59
N VAL A 35 16.44 -7.44 2.11
CA VAL A 35 15.15 -7.55 1.42
C VAL A 35 15.24 -6.98 0.01
N SER A 36 14.69 -7.70 -0.97
CA SER A 36 14.39 -7.18 -2.30
C SER A 36 12.88 -7.14 -2.48
N VAL A 37 12.35 -6.02 -2.98
CA VAL A 37 10.92 -5.85 -3.19
C VAL A 37 10.63 -5.47 -4.64
N GLU A 38 9.59 -6.08 -5.20
CA GLU A 38 9.09 -5.80 -6.53
C GLU A 38 7.56 -5.64 -6.49
N ILE A 39 7.04 -4.65 -7.21
CA ILE A 39 5.60 -4.44 -7.34
C ILE A 39 5.13 -5.01 -8.67
N ILE A 40 4.18 -5.93 -8.61
CA ILE A 40 3.67 -6.68 -9.77
C ILE A 40 2.30 -6.11 -10.13
N PRO A 41 2.17 -5.34 -11.21
CA PRO A 41 0.89 -4.77 -11.61
C PRO A 41 0.00 -5.84 -12.26
N ILE A 42 -1.25 -5.95 -11.78
CA ILE A 42 -2.25 -6.90 -12.29
C ILE A 42 -3.54 -6.12 -12.65
N PRO A 43 -4.06 -6.21 -13.89
CA PRO A 43 -5.33 -5.57 -14.23
C PRO A 43 -6.50 -6.09 -13.36
N ILE A 44 -7.36 -5.20 -12.85
CA ILE A 44 -8.53 -5.59 -12.03
C ILE A 44 -9.53 -6.42 -12.84
N ASN A 45 -9.64 -6.17 -14.13
CA ASN A 45 -10.48 -6.85 -15.12
C ASN A 45 -9.81 -8.09 -15.75
N ILE A 46 -8.67 -8.57 -15.23
CA ILE A 46 -7.99 -9.77 -15.71
C ILE A 46 -8.95 -10.98 -15.72
N CYS A 47 -8.95 -11.72 -16.83
CA CYS A 47 -9.71 -12.97 -16.96
C CYS A 47 -9.03 -14.12 -16.21
N ASP A 48 -9.78 -15.19 -15.91
CA ASP A 48 -9.27 -16.31 -15.13
C ASP A 48 -8.08 -17.02 -15.80
N GLU A 49 -8.08 -17.17 -17.13
CA GLU A 49 -6.98 -17.79 -17.89
C GLU A 49 -5.67 -17.00 -17.75
N HIS A 50 -5.73 -15.67 -17.85
CA HIS A 50 -4.57 -14.83 -17.65
C HIS A 50 -4.15 -14.77 -16.18
N LEU A 51 -5.10 -14.81 -15.24
CA LEU A 51 -4.80 -14.89 -13.81
C LEU A 51 -4.01 -16.15 -13.46
N LEU A 52 -4.36 -17.30 -14.05
CA LEU A 52 -3.59 -18.54 -13.90
C LEU A 52 -2.16 -18.38 -14.43
N SER A 53 -1.98 -17.71 -15.58
CA SER A 53 -0.65 -17.40 -16.10
C SER A 53 0.16 -16.52 -15.15
N GLU A 54 -0.45 -15.52 -14.50
CA GLU A 54 0.23 -14.71 -13.49
C GLU A 54 0.63 -15.53 -12.26
N ILE A 55 -0.22 -16.45 -11.80
CA ILE A 55 0.11 -17.38 -10.71
C ILE A 55 1.31 -18.26 -11.09
N ASP A 56 1.35 -18.79 -12.32
CA ASP A 56 2.47 -19.59 -12.80
C ASP A 56 3.77 -18.76 -12.86
N LYS A 57 3.71 -17.50 -13.31
CA LYS A 57 4.87 -16.59 -13.30
C LYS A 57 5.38 -16.36 -11.88
N ILE A 58 4.48 -16.11 -10.92
CA ILE A 58 4.84 -15.92 -9.50
C ILE A 58 5.47 -17.20 -8.93
N ASN A 59 4.91 -18.38 -9.25
CA ASN A 59 5.47 -19.66 -8.81
C ASN A 59 6.86 -19.92 -9.42
N ASN A 60 7.13 -19.46 -10.64
CA ASN A 60 8.42 -19.60 -11.33
C ASN A 60 9.44 -18.49 -11.05
N SER A 61 9.10 -17.44 -10.30
CA SER A 61 10.03 -16.36 -9.92
C SER A 61 10.99 -16.78 -8.79
N ASP A 62 11.64 -15.84 -8.11
CA ASP A 62 12.40 -16.06 -6.88
C ASP A 62 11.71 -15.48 -5.62
N PHE A 63 10.44 -15.07 -5.72
CA PHE A 63 9.69 -14.54 -4.57
C PHE A 63 9.50 -15.59 -3.49
N GLU A 64 9.68 -15.17 -2.24
CA GLU A 64 9.47 -15.97 -1.04
C GLU A 64 8.32 -15.41 -0.18
N VAL A 65 7.94 -14.15 -0.38
CA VAL A 65 6.79 -13.53 0.28
C VAL A 65 5.92 -12.85 -0.78
N ILE A 66 4.60 -13.07 -0.69
CA ILE A 66 3.63 -12.39 -1.56
C ILE A 66 2.72 -11.51 -0.72
N GLY A 67 2.66 -10.21 -1.04
CA GLY A 67 1.76 -9.24 -0.41
C GLY A 67 0.62 -8.86 -1.34
N MET A 68 -0.60 -8.82 -0.82
CA MET A 68 -1.81 -8.50 -1.58
C MET A 68 -2.71 -7.54 -0.81
N SER A 69 -3.36 -6.63 -1.53
CA SER A 69 -4.37 -5.72 -0.95
C SER A 69 -5.80 -6.19 -1.24
N ALA A 70 -6.58 -6.35 -0.18
CA ALA A 70 -7.97 -6.80 -0.15
C ALA A 70 -8.94 -5.60 -0.20
N TYR A 71 -9.52 -5.41 -1.37
CA TYR A 71 -10.63 -4.50 -1.65
C TYR A 71 -11.83 -5.30 -2.17
N VAL A 72 -13.02 -4.68 -2.17
CA VAL A 72 -14.26 -5.32 -2.65
C VAL A 72 -14.08 -5.95 -4.04
N TRP A 73 -13.35 -5.29 -4.93
CA TRP A 73 -13.11 -5.74 -6.31
C TRP A 73 -11.93 -6.71 -6.49
N THR A 74 -11.05 -6.85 -5.49
CA THR A 74 -9.89 -7.76 -5.56
C THR A 74 -10.06 -9.05 -4.79
N TRP A 75 -10.98 -9.11 -3.80
CA TRP A 75 -11.13 -10.21 -2.85
C TRP A 75 -11.07 -11.61 -3.48
N GLU A 76 -11.94 -11.89 -4.45
CA GLU A 76 -11.99 -13.19 -5.12
C GLU A 76 -10.70 -13.52 -5.88
N LYS A 77 -10.05 -12.53 -6.49
CA LYS A 77 -8.82 -12.72 -7.28
C LYS A 77 -7.63 -13.03 -6.39
N ILE A 78 -7.45 -12.27 -5.32
CA ILE A 78 -6.35 -12.49 -4.37
C ILE A 78 -6.49 -13.83 -3.65
N ARG A 79 -7.73 -14.27 -3.39
CA ARG A 79 -8.00 -15.60 -2.87
C ARG A 79 -7.61 -16.68 -3.87
N LYS A 80 -8.04 -16.58 -5.14
CA LYS A 80 -7.64 -17.53 -6.20
C LYS A 80 -6.12 -17.60 -6.35
N ILE A 81 -5.45 -16.44 -6.33
CA ILE A 81 -3.98 -16.37 -6.33
C ILE A 81 -3.43 -17.12 -5.13
N SER A 82 -3.88 -16.80 -3.91
CA SER A 82 -3.40 -17.47 -2.70
C SER A 82 -3.51 -18.98 -2.80
N LEU A 83 -4.64 -19.51 -3.27
CA LEU A 83 -4.85 -20.95 -3.44
C LEU A 83 -3.94 -21.60 -4.49
N GLY A 84 -3.49 -20.85 -5.50
CA GLY A 84 -2.61 -21.33 -6.56
C GLY A 84 -1.11 -21.16 -6.30
N LEU A 85 -0.72 -20.45 -5.24
CA LEU A 85 0.70 -20.23 -4.91
C LEU A 85 1.36 -21.50 -4.34
N ASN A 86 2.58 -21.80 -4.78
CA ASN A 86 3.39 -22.90 -4.30
C ASN A 86 3.91 -22.64 -2.87
N ARG A 87 3.33 -23.32 -1.87
CA ARG A 87 3.66 -23.17 -0.44
C ARG A 87 5.02 -23.75 -0.01
N ASP A 88 5.64 -24.59 -0.83
CA ASP A 88 7.01 -25.04 -0.54
C ASP A 88 8.03 -23.93 -0.78
N LYS A 89 7.68 -22.95 -1.63
CA LYS A 89 8.52 -21.81 -2.00
C LYS A 89 8.10 -20.53 -1.30
N ILE A 90 6.80 -20.23 -1.30
CA ILE A 90 6.25 -19.02 -0.66
C ILE A 90 6.17 -19.24 0.85
N LYS A 91 7.10 -18.63 1.58
CA LYS A 91 7.23 -18.68 3.04
C LYS A 91 6.11 -17.95 3.76
N ALA A 92 5.55 -16.90 3.16
CA ALA A 92 4.45 -16.15 3.73
C ALA A 92 3.59 -15.48 2.65
N VAL A 93 2.27 -15.46 2.88
CA VAL A 93 1.31 -14.69 2.10
C VAL A 93 0.68 -13.63 3.01
N LEU A 94 0.91 -12.35 2.71
CA LEU A 94 0.41 -11.21 3.48
C LEU A 94 -0.82 -10.64 2.79
N VAL A 95 -1.92 -10.50 3.52
CA VAL A 95 -3.16 -9.96 2.98
C VAL A 95 -3.64 -8.83 3.88
N GLY A 96 -3.60 -7.60 3.37
CA GLY A 96 -4.03 -6.40 4.10
C GLY A 96 -5.12 -5.65 3.35
N GLY A 97 -5.89 -4.81 4.02
CA GLY A 97 -6.87 -3.95 3.35
C GLY A 97 -8.19 -3.81 4.09
N PRO A 98 -9.10 -2.93 3.62
CA PRO A 98 -10.35 -2.64 4.31
C PRO A 98 -11.30 -3.84 4.42
N GLU A 99 -11.27 -4.78 3.48
CA GLU A 99 -12.23 -5.91 3.47
C GLU A 99 -11.94 -6.97 4.55
N ILE A 100 -10.72 -7.01 5.09
CA ILE A 100 -10.30 -8.04 6.05
C ILE A 100 -11.27 -8.21 7.22
N GLN A 101 -11.88 -7.14 7.74
CA GLN A 101 -12.79 -7.25 8.88
C GLN A 101 -14.11 -7.96 8.57
N ASN A 102 -14.58 -7.90 7.33
CA ASN A 102 -15.94 -8.30 6.97
C ASN A 102 -16.00 -9.57 6.11
N SER A 103 -14.86 -10.11 5.70
CA SER A 103 -14.82 -11.25 4.80
C SER A 103 -14.79 -12.61 5.52
N ILE A 104 -15.39 -13.61 4.90
CA ILE A 104 -15.25 -15.01 5.31
C ILE A 104 -13.89 -15.52 4.79
N ARG A 105 -13.14 -16.21 5.66
CA ARG A 105 -11.78 -16.69 5.35
C ARG A 105 -11.63 -18.22 5.37
N SER A 106 -12.72 -18.95 5.65
CA SER A 106 -12.70 -20.42 5.77
C SER A 106 -12.39 -21.14 4.45
N ASP A 107 -12.43 -20.42 3.34
CA ASP A 107 -12.20 -20.91 1.99
C ASP A 107 -10.82 -20.51 1.43
N TRP A 108 -9.95 -19.92 2.26
CA TRP A 108 -8.54 -19.65 1.96
C TRP A 108 -7.66 -20.86 2.29
N TYR A 109 -6.36 -20.78 2.02
CA TYR A 109 -5.44 -21.90 2.29
C TYR A 109 -5.28 -22.16 3.79
N GLY A 110 -5.34 -21.09 4.60
CA GLY A 110 -5.35 -21.16 6.06
C GLY A 110 -4.02 -20.77 6.72
N ASP A 111 -3.00 -20.44 5.93
CA ASP A 111 -1.68 -20.00 6.41
C ASP A 111 -1.40 -18.51 6.12
N GLU A 112 -2.33 -17.80 5.48
CA GLU A 112 -2.18 -16.39 5.18
C GLU A 112 -2.16 -15.53 6.45
N LEU A 113 -1.33 -14.49 6.44
CA LEU A 113 -1.26 -13.49 7.50
C LEU A 113 -2.17 -12.32 7.13
N PHE A 114 -3.37 -12.32 7.69
CA PHE A 114 -4.35 -11.25 7.50
C PHE A 114 -4.05 -10.09 8.44
N SER A 115 -4.00 -8.87 7.92
CA SER A 115 -3.78 -7.65 8.71
C SER A 115 -4.79 -6.56 8.39
N TYR A 116 -5.23 -5.81 9.40
CA TYR A 116 -6.15 -4.69 9.22
C TYR A 116 -5.55 -3.40 9.77
N GLY A 117 -5.34 -2.44 8.87
CA GLY A 117 -4.75 -1.13 9.15
C GLY A 117 -3.55 -0.82 8.24
N GLU A 118 -2.63 0.00 8.74
CA GLU A 118 -1.46 0.49 8.02
C GLU A 118 -0.30 -0.51 8.12
N GLY A 119 -0.14 -1.35 7.09
CA GLY A 119 0.64 -2.59 7.14
C GLY A 119 2.15 -2.47 7.03
N GLU A 120 2.73 -1.27 6.96
CA GLU A 120 4.17 -1.08 6.73
C GLU A 120 5.03 -1.70 7.83
N LEU A 121 4.77 -1.35 9.09
CA LEU A 121 5.54 -1.86 10.24
C LEU A 121 5.34 -3.37 10.43
N PHE A 122 4.10 -3.84 10.26
CA PHE A 122 3.77 -5.26 10.29
C PHE A 122 4.56 -6.03 9.22
N THR A 123 4.54 -5.57 7.97
CA THR A 123 5.25 -6.21 6.86
C THR A 123 6.76 -6.24 7.12
N ARG A 124 7.35 -5.13 7.55
CA ARG A 124 8.78 -5.06 7.93
C ARG A 124 9.14 -6.10 8.98
N GLU A 125 8.31 -6.22 10.01
CA GLU A 125 8.57 -7.17 11.10
C GLU A 125 8.44 -8.62 10.66
N ILE A 126 7.46 -8.95 9.81
CA ILE A 126 7.38 -10.27 9.17
C ILE A 126 8.65 -10.58 8.38
N CYS A 127 9.17 -9.62 7.61
CA CYS A 127 10.40 -9.81 6.87
C CYS A 127 11.59 -10.13 7.79
N LYS A 128 11.73 -9.41 8.91
CA LYS A 128 12.78 -9.70 9.90
C LYS A 128 12.64 -11.11 10.48
N LEU A 129 11.44 -11.48 10.93
CA LEU A 129 11.18 -12.80 11.52
C LEU A 129 11.54 -13.93 10.54
N LEU A 130 11.17 -13.80 9.27
CA LEU A 130 11.51 -14.77 8.24
C LEU A 130 13.02 -14.83 7.96
N ILE A 131 13.72 -13.68 7.98
CA ILE A 131 15.19 -13.61 7.84
C ILE A 131 15.90 -14.27 9.03
N GLU A 132 15.35 -14.13 10.23
CA GLU A 132 15.83 -14.75 11.46
C GLU A 132 15.51 -16.26 11.56
N GLY A 133 14.74 -16.79 10.60
CA GLY A 133 14.47 -18.22 10.44
C GLY A 133 13.15 -18.69 11.04
N ALA A 134 12.26 -17.78 11.46
CA ALA A 134 10.90 -18.15 11.83
C ALA A 134 10.15 -18.72 10.60
N ASN A 135 9.36 -19.77 10.81
CA ASN A 135 8.43 -20.27 9.80
C ASN A 135 7.03 -19.64 10.00
N ILE A 136 6.13 -19.91 9.06
CA ILE A 136 4.77 -19.34 9.09
C ILE A 136 3.96 -19.81 10.32
N GLN A 137 4.20 -21.04 10.80
CA GLN A 137 3.53 -21.58 11.99
C GLN A 137 3.99 -20.87 13.27
N ASP A 138 5.28 -20.55 13.38
CA ASP A 138 5.83 -19.77 14.50
C ASP A 138 5.18 -18.38 14.54
N ILE A 139 5.12 -17.72 13.39
CA ILE A 139 4.52 -16.39 13.25
C ILE A 139 3.03 -16.41 13.64
N HIS A 140 2.27 -17.41 13.18
CA HIS A 140 0.84 -17.55 13.51
C HIS A 140 0.57 -17.72 15.01
N GLN A 141 1.51 -18.23 15.79
CA GLN A 141 1.36 -18.37 17.24
C GLN A 141 1.59 -17.04 17.97
N MET A 142 2.26 -16.07 17.34
CA MET A 142 2.54 -14.77 17.94
C MET A 142 1.26 -13.95 18.11
N GLN A 143 0.99 -13.53 19.34
CA GLN A 143 -0.15 -12.65 19.66
C GLN A 143 0.11 -11.19 19.29
N LYS A 144 1.38 -10.79 19.14
CA LYS A 144 1.77 -9.43 18.80
C LYS A 144 2.94 -9.44 17.84
N ILE A 145 2.84 -8.64 16.78
CA ILE A 145 3.89 -8.43 15.77
C ILE A 145 3.95 -6.92 15.51
N ALA A 146 5.09 -6.30 15.81
CA ALA A 146 5.26 -4.85 15.80
C ALA A 146 4.11 -4.11 16.54
N ASN A 147 3.37 -3.26 15.83
CA ASN A 147 2.23 -2.50 16.31
C ASN A 147 0.88 -3.20 16.06
N ALA A 148 0.87 -4.50 15.78
CA ALA A 148 -0.35 -5.26 15.53
C ALA A 148 -0.59 -6.34 16.58
N GLU A 149 -1.84 -6.48 17.01
CA GLU A 149 -2.29 -7.51 17.96
C GLU A 149 -3.23 -8.48 17.26
N LYS A 150 -3.04 -9.79 17.49
CA LYS A 150 -3.85 -10.84 16.87
C LYS A 150 -5.21 -10.94 17.56
N LYS A 151 -6.29 -10.87 16.78
CA LYS A 151 -7.68 -11.05 17.21
C LYS A 151 -8.46 -11.81 16.14
N ASP A 152 -9.06 -12.94 16.50
CA ASP A 152 -9.88 -13.77 15.60
C ASP A 152 -9.16 -14.08 14.26
N ASP A 153 -7.87 -14.47 14.38
CA ASP A 153 -6.94 -14.75 13.27
C ASP A 153 -6.60 -13.58 12.34
N ILE A 154 -6.85 -12.35 12.78
CA ILE A 154 -6.43 -11.12 12.09
C ILE A 154 -5.47 -10.34 12.99
N TYR A 155 -4.37 -9.85 12.42
CA TYR A 155 -3.51 -8.86 13.06
C TYR A 155 -4.12 -7.47 12.93
N ILE A 156 -4.67 -6.93 14.01
CA ILE A 156 -5.25 -5.59 14.06
C ILE A 156 -4.16 -4.60 14.41
N ILE A 157 -3.82 -3.73 13.45
CA ILE A 157 -2.79 -2.71 13.61
C ILE A 157 -3.32 -1.58 14.49
N GLU A 158 -2.47 -1.06 15.37
CA GLU A 158 -2.81 0.04 16.26
C GLU A 158 -3.12 1.32 15.48
N LYS A 159 -4.33 1.86 15.69
CA LYS A 159 -4.87 3.03 14.97
C LYS A 159 -4.13 4.33 15.24
N ASP A 160 -3.53 4.44 16.42
CA ASP A 160 -2.78 5.62 16.87
C ASP A 160 -1.27 5.32 16.95
N GLY A 161 -0.84 4.16 16.46
CA GLY A 161 0.56 3.76 16.44
C GLY A 161 1.39 4.57 15.45
N GLU A 162 2.70 4.35 15.51
CA GLU A 162 3.69 4.95 14.61
C GLU A 162 3.30 4.74 13.14
N LEU A 163 3.32 5.83 12.37
CA LEU A 163 3.08 5.82 10.94
C LEU A 163 4.41 5.91 10.22
N TYR A 164 4.60 5.07 9.21
CA TYR A 164 5.77 5.14 8.34
C TYR A 164 5.60 6.25 7.28
N ASN A 165 5.76 7.51 7.70
CA ASN A 165 5.48 8.72 6.89
C ASN A 165 6.73 9.50 6.44
N SER A 166 7.92 8.96 6.71
CA SER A 166 9.21 9.64 6.49
C SER A 166 10.06 9.05 5.35
N ILE A 167 9.51 8.15 4.52
CA ILE A 167 10.21 7.67 3.32
C ILE A 167 9.51 8.18 2.05
N PRO A 168 10.24 8.87 1.13
CA PRO A 168 9.70 9.24 -0.17
C PRO A 168 9.46 8.00 -1.03
N ILE A 169 8.40 8.01 -1.83
CA ILE A 169 8.19 7.06 -2.93
C ILE A 169 8.75 7.67 -4.22
N TYR A 170 8.32 8.90 -4.52
CA TYR A 170 8.48 9.50 -5.85
C TYR A 170 9.77 10.32 -5.95
N THR A 171 10.87 9.61 -6.12
CA THR A 171 12.18 10.15 -6.48
C THR A 171 12.82 9.24 -7.52
N PHE A 172 13.74 9.76 -8.34
CA PHE A 172 14.46 8.93 -9.31
C PHE A 172 15.15 7.74 -8.64
N ASP A 173 15.78 7.97 -7.49
CA ASP A 173 16.49 6.93 -6.75
C ASP A 173 15.55 5.83 -6.24
N ASN A 174 14.42 6.19 -5.64
CA ASN A 174 13.51 5.20 -5.07
C ASN A 174 12.71 4.47 -6.14
N LEU A 175 12.29 5.14 -7.23
CA LEU A 175 11.67 4.45 -8.36
C LEU A 175 12.64 3.44 -9.00
N LYS A 176 13.92 3.81 -9.15
CA LYS A 176 14.96 2.88 -9.63
C LYS A 176 15.13 1.68 -8.68
N LYS A 177 15.19 1.90 -7.37
CA LYS A 177 15.27 0.80 -6.38
C LYS A 177 14.05 -0.10 -6.40
N LEU A 178 12.87 0.46 -6.66
CA LEU A 178 11.60 -0.27 -6.83
C LEU A 178 11.46 -0.94 -8.20
N LYS A 179 12.46 -0.82 -9.09
CA LYS A 179 12.42 -1.30 -10.48
C LYS A 179 11.24 -0.74 -11.28
N ILE A 180 10.81 0.48 -10.96
CA ILE A 180 9.77 1.20 -11.71
C ILE A 180 10.47 2.05 -12.76
N GLU A 181 10.74 1.47 -13.92
CA GLU A 181 11.44 2.13 -15.02
C GLU A 181 10.48 3.03 -15.84
N ASP A 182 9.25 2.55 -16.08
CA ASP A 182 8.23 3.24 -16.86
C ASP A 182 7.21 3.95 -15.96
N PHE A 183 7.68 4.95 -15.20
CA PHE A 183 6.77 5.77 -14.39
C PHE A 183 5.72 6.47 -15.26
N CYS A 184 4.44 6.20 -15.00
CA CYS A 184 3.33 6.80 -15.73
C CYS A 184 3.20 8.29 -15.40
N THR A 185 3.50 9.16 -16.37
CA THR A 185 3.39 10.61 -16.22
C THR A 185 1.99 11.15 -16.54
N ASP A 186 1.04 10.29 -16.92
CA ASP A 186 -0.33 10.71 -17.25
C ASP A 186 -1.25 10.80 -16.03
N TYR A 187 -1.07 9.89 -15.06
CA TYR A 187 -1.89 9.81 -13.85
C TYR A 187 -1.15 9.07 -12.73
N CYS A 188 -1.22 9.61 -11.51
CA CYS A 188 -0.56 9.05 -10.35
C CYS A 188 -1.43 9.23 -9.09
N PHE A 189 -1.42 8.24 -8.19
CA PHE A 189 -1.99 8.36 -6.85
C PHE A 189 -0.97 8.99 -5.90
N TYR A 190 -1.44 9.82 -4.98
CA TYR A 190 -0.59 10.44 -3.98
C TYR A 190 -1.29 10.54 -2.63
N GLU A 191 -0.52 10.47 -1.55
CA GLU A 191 -1.06 10.70 -0.21
C GLU A 191 -0.14 11.64 0.55
N THR A 192 -0.75 12.55 1.28
CA THR A 192 -0.07 13.55 2.11
C THR A 192 -0.51 13.50 3.56
N THR A 193 -1.58 12.76 3.86
CA THR A 193 -2.12 12.56 5.21
C THR A 193 -2.91 11.26 5.30
N ARG A 194 -2.83 10.59 6.45
CA ARG A 194 -3.71 9.47 6.79
C ARG A 194 -4.59 9.81 7.98
N GLY A 195 -5.84 9.35 7.93
CA GLY A 195 -6.84 9.59 8.97
C GLY A 195 -7.72 10.82 8.74
N CYS A 196 -8.85 10.86 9.44
CA CYS A 196 -9.86 11.90 9.31
C CYS A 196 -10.56 12.14 10.67
N PRO A 197 -10.67 13.40 11.14
CA PRO A 197 -11.30 13.69 12.43
C PRO A 197 -12.83 13.60 12.40
N TYR A 198 -13.41 13.45 11.21
CA TYR A 198 -14.85 13.37 11.03
C TYR A 198 -15.36 11.95 11.28
N LYS A 199 -16.52 11.85 11.95
CA LYS A 199 -17.18 10.59 12.30
C LYS A 199 -18.38 10.31 11.40
N CYS A 200 -18.25 10.51 10.09
CA CYS A 200 -19.37 10.33 9.16
C CYS A 200 -19.87 8.87 9.18
N GLY A 201 -21.18 8.67 9.27
CA GLY A 201 -21.80 7.34 9.38
C GLY A 201 -21.45 6.39 8.22
N TYR A 202 -21.23 6.94 7.03
CA TYR A 202 -20.95 6.22 5.78
C TYR A 202 -19.46 6.16 5.39
N CYS A 203 -18.54 6.68 6.21
CA CYS A 203 -17.13 6.80 5.81
C CYS A 203 -16.39 5.46 5.76
N GLY A 204 -15.61 5.23 4.70
CA GLY A 204 -14.62 4.14 4.62
C GLY A 204 -13.28 4.45 5.30
N HIS A 205 -12.97 5.73 5.55
CA HIS A 205 -11.71 6.20 6.16
C HIS A 205 -11.75 6.22 7.70
N LYS A 206 -12.36 5.20 8.33
CA LYS A 206 -12.62 5.18 9.78
C LYS A 206 -11.49 4.59 10.63
N PHE A 207 -10.38 4.20 10.02
CA PHE A 207 -9.29 3.56 10.75
C PHE A 207 -8.66 4.53 11.76
N ARG A 208 -8.13 5.65 11.29
CA ARG A 208 -7.42 6.65 12.09
C ARG A 208 -8.27 7.92 12.25
N GLN A 209 -8.59 8.30 13.49
CA GLN A 209 -9.38 9.52 13.78
C GLN A 209 -8.52 10.78 13.87
N ILE A 210 -7.27 10.65 14.34
CA ILE A 210 -6.35 11.77 14.44
C ILE A 210 -5.51 11.79 13.16
N PRO A 211 -5.65 12.80 12.27
CA PRO A 211 -4.88 12.83 11.04
C PRO A 211 -3.39 12.94 11.34
N VAL A 212 -2.59 12.11 10.67
CA VAL A 212 -1.13 12.17 10.71
C VAL A 212 -0.64 12.59 9.33
N THR A 213 0.14 13.68 9.29
CA THR A 213 0.64 14.27 8.05
C THR A 213 2.01 13.71 7.69
N PHE A 214 2.30 13.62 6.40
CA PHE A 214 3.63 13.29 5.91
C PHE A 214 4.62 14.46 6.06
N ASP A 215 5.90 14.12 6.17
CA ASP A 215 6.96 15.10 6.37
C ASP A 215 7.03 16.12 5.25
N LYS A 216 7.12 17.39 5.63
CA LYS A 216 7.06 18.50 4.68
C LYS A 216 8.17 18.46 3.64
N SER A 217 9.39 18.09 4.05
CA SER A 217 10.55 17.97 3.17
C SER A 217 10.34 16.89 2.10
N ILE A 218 9.71 15.78 2.47
CA ILE A 218 9.38 14.67 1.57
C ILE A 218 8.35 15.12 0.55
N LEU A 219 7.26 15.73 1.01
CA LEU A 219 6.23 16.24 0.10
C LEU A 219 6.82 17.25 -0.89
N GLU A 220 7.66 18.18 -0.42
CA GLU A 220 8.31 19.13 -1.31
C GLU A 220 9.21 18.44 -2.35
N ASN A 221 9.97 17.42 -1.94
CA ASN A 221 10.86 16.67 -2.83
C ASN A 221 10.08 15.89 -3.91
N GLU A 222 9.02 15.18 -3.52
CA GLU A 222 8.18 14.40 -4.45
C GLU A 222 7.40 15.32 -5.39
N ILE A 223 6.90 16.47 -4.90
CA ILE A 223 6.20 17.45 -5.75
C ILE A 223 7.16 18.08 -6.78
N ARG A 224 8.44 18.29 -6.43
CA ARG A 224 9.47 18.70 -7.41
C ARG A 224 9.68 17.63 -8.46
N PHE A 225 9.83 16.38 -8.04
CA PHE A 225 9.94 15.25 -8.96
C PHE A 225 8.75 15.22 -9.94
N PHE A 226 7.51 15.39 -9.47
CA PHE A 226 6.33 15.44 -10.36
C PHE A 226 6.42 16.56 -11.41
N GLY A 227 6.94 17.72 -11.03
CA GLY A 227 7.20 18.82 -11.95
C GLY A 227 8.27 18.50 -12.98
N GLU A 228 9.38 17.89 -12.55
CA GLU A 228 10.52 17.51 -13.40
C GLU A 228 10.13 16.46 -14.45
N VAL A 229 9.32 15.47 -14.07
CA VAL A 229 8.82 14.44 -15.00
C VAL A 229 7.60 14.89 -15.82
N GLY A 230 7.08 16.09 -15.56
CA GLY A 230 5.93 16.63 -16.27
C GLY A 230 4.63 15.85 -16.03
N LEU A 231 4.37 15.43 -14.78
CA LEU A 231 3.15 14.71 -14.39
C LEU A 231 1.91 15.51 -14.77
N LYS A 232 1.01 14.93 -15.57
CA LYS A 232 -0.17 15.61 -16.11
C LYS A 232 -1.32 15.69 -15.10
N ARG A 233 -1.58 14.59 -14.37
CA ARG A 233 -2.69 14.48 -13.43
C ARG A 233 -2.25 13.73 -12.18
N ILE A 234 -2.78 14.15 -11.03
CA ILE A 234 -2.55 13.48 -9.76
C ILE A 234 -3.85 13.43 -8.97
N PHE A 235 -4.11 12.29 -8.33
CA PHE A 235 -5.19 12.15 -7.38
C PHE A 235 -4.62 11.98 -5.97
N ILE A 236 -4.87 12.99 -5.13
CA ILE A 236 -4.47 12.96 -3.72
C ILE A 236 -5.57 12.24 -2.93
N VAL A 237 -5.27 11.02 -2.50
CA VAL A 237 -6.22 10.07 -1.90
C VAL A 237 -6.57 10.37 -0.44
N ASP A 238 -6.00 11.45 0.12
CA ASP A 238 -6.31 11.91 1.47
C ASP A 238 -7.83 12.01 1.69
N PRO A 239 -8.37 11.55 2.83
CA PRO A 239 -9.77 11.78 3.16
C PRO A 239 -10.13 13.27 3.18
N ILE A 240 -9.18 14.10 3.58
CA ILE A 240 -9.20 15.57 3.55
C ILE A 240 -7.79 16.02 3.23
N LEU A 241 -7.60 16.79 2.16
CA LEU A 241 -6.28 17.24 1.71
C LEU A 241 -5.45 17.84 2.86
N GLY A 242 -4.31 17.21 3.16
CA GLY A 242 -3.38 17.64 4.21
C GLY A 242 -3.95 17.59 5.64
N GLY A 243 -5.10 16.96 5.85
CA GLY A 243 -5.80 16.85 7.15
C GLY A 243 -6.40 18.15 7.69
N THR A 244 -5.91 19.32 7.25
CA THR A 244 -6.38 20.64 7.67
C THR A 244 -6.38 21.63 6.50
N PRO A 245 -7.27 22.64 6.50
CA PRO A 245 -7.28 23.67 5.46
C PRO A 245 -5.95 24.41 5.31
N LYS A 246 -5.23 24.65 6.41
CA LYS A 246 -3.92 25.33 6.38
C LYS A 246 -2.90 24.47 5.63
N ARG A 247 -2.77 23.20 6.01
CA ARG A 247 -1.82 22.27 5.40
C ARG A 247 -2.16 21.99 3.93
N GLY A 248 -3.44 21.82 3.62
CA GLY A 248 -3.90 21.67 2.23
C GLY A 248 -3.50 22.85 1.35
N LYS A 249 -3.65 24.10 1.84
CA LYS A 249 -3.18 25.30 1.13
C LYS A 249 -1.66 25.31 0.93
N GLU A 250 -0.89 24.85 1.93
CA GLU A 250 0.57 24.72 1.81
C GLU A 250 0.97 23.73 0.72
N ILE A 251 0.31 22.57 0.65
CA ILE A 251 0.54 21.54 -0.38
C ILE A 251 0.20 22.09 -1.77
N LEU A 252 -0.96 22.72 -1.94
CA LEU A 252 -1.33 23.34 -3.22
C LEU A 252 -0.35 24.45 -3.63
N SER A 253 0.19 25.19 -2.66
CA SER A 253 1.23 26.20 -2.93
C SER A 253 2.55 25.57 -3.40
N MET A 254 2.91 24.38 -2.90
CA MET A 254 4.06 23.61 -3.40
C MET A 254 3.84 23.15 -4.84
N PHE A 255 2.65 22.62 -5.16
CA PHE A 255 2.31 22.26 -6.54
C PHE A 255 2.36 23.46 -7.49
N ASN A 256 1.75 24.60 -7.12
CA ASN A 256 1.82 25.81 -7.93
C ASN A 256 3.26 26.29 -8.17
N LYS A 257 4.17 26.03 -7.23
CA LYS A 257 5.58 26.44 -7.35
C LYS A 257 6.41 25.47 -8.18
N TYR A 258 6.24 24.17 -7.98
CA TYR A 258 7.15 23.15 -8.52
C TYR A 258 6.54 22.31 -9.65
N ALA A 259 5.22 22.14 -9.67
CA ALA A 259 4.49 21.33 -10.64
C ALA A 259 3.21 22.06 -11.14
N PRO A 260 3.32 23.30 -11.67
CA PRO A 260 2.17 24.17 -11.95
C PRO A 260 1.23 23.64 -13.05
N ASN A 261 1.71 22.72 -13.89
CA ASN A 261 0.95 22.15 -14.99
C ASN A 261 0.20 20.85 -14.60
N THR A 262 0.45 20.32 -13.40
CA THR A 262 -0.20 19.09 -12.92
C THR A 262 -1.62 19.40 -12.47
N LYS A 263 -2.61 18.72 -13.05
CA LYS A 263 -4.01 18.79 -12.60
C LYS A 263 -4.18 17.97 -11.33
N ILE A 264 -4.72 18.59 -10.29
CA ILE A 264 -4.90 17.96 -8.97
C ILE A 264 -6.38 17.64 -8.77
N THR A 265 -6.66 16.37 -8.46
CA THR A 265 -7.93 15.93 -7.88
C THR A 265 -7.67 15.61 -6.42
N SER A 266 -8.52 16.10 -5.51
CA SER A 266 -8.41 15.82 -4.07
C SER A 266 -9.72 16.13 -3.35
N PHE A 267 -9.89 15.57 -2.16
CA PHE A 267 -11.04 15.87 -1.30
C PHE A 267 -10.74 17.04 -0.35
N PHE A 268 -11.72 17.92 -0.17
CA PHE A 268 -11.61 19.06 0.75
C PHE A 268 -12.80 19.07 1.71
N ALA A 269 -12.54 19.41 2.96
CA ALA A 269 -13.58 19.76 3.90
C ALA A 269 -13.86 21.27 3.80
N SER A 270 -14.98 21.65 3.18
CA SER A 270 -15.51 23.00 3.29
C SER A 270 -16.32 23.12 4.58
N ARG A 271 -15.98 24.07 5.46
CA ARG A 271 -16.93 24.51 6.49
C ARG A 271 -18.05 25.25 5.79
N ILE A 272 -19.21 24.61 5.59
CA ILE A 272 -20.40 25.23 4.98
C ILE A 272 -21.21 26.05 6.00
N PHE A 273 -20.91 25.95 7.30
CA PHE A 273 -21.58 26.75 8.32
C PHE A 273 -20.57 27.32 9.32
N GLY A 274 -20.51 28.65 9.35
CA GLY A 274 -19.91 29.48 10.39
C GLY A 274 -20.96 30.45 10.90
#